data_AF-A0A9J6GBI0-F1
#
_entry.id   AF-A0A9J6GBI0-F1
#
_cell.length_a   1.000
_cell.length_b   1.000
_cell.length_c   1.000
_cell.angle_alpha   90.00
_cell.angle_beta   90.00
_cell.angle_gamma   90.00
#
_symmetry.space_group_name_H-M   'P 1'
#
loop_
_entity.id
_entity.type
_entity.pdbx_description
1 polymer ?
#
loop_
_entity_poly.entity_id
_entity_poly.type
_entity_poly.pdbx_seq_one_letter_code
_entity_poly.pdbx_strand_id
1 'polypeptide(L)'
;MSLLTRLRATSLTALPLDAPATYNEVTKFFYMSRKVFAAPHPKLNRAQAVSLRLLQTGTYPCLAVLHEVYPDVYRDERLPVLRTDLYSLAHMLWECGPALDKQILAVRWARDRIGGLDLPVPTWD
;
A
#
# COMPACT_ATOMS: atom_id res chain seq x y z
N MET A 1 -14.00 22.98 -9.67
CA MET A 1 -14.62 22.01 -8.76
C MET A 1 -13.70 21.84 -7.56
N SER A 2 -14.06 22.44 -6.43
CA SER A 2 -13.22 22.64 -5.24
C SER A 2 -13.12 21.35 -4.41
N LEU A 3 -11.91 20.79 -4.27
CA LEU A 3 -11.59 19.62 -3.44
C LEU A 3 -10.95 20.03 -2.10
N LEU A 4 -11.55 20.98 -1.37
CA LEU A 4 -11.06 21.37 -0.04
C LEU A 4 -12.18 21.41 0.99
N THR A 5 -12.91 20.31 1.12
CA THR A 5 -13.91 20.17 2.18
C THR A 5 -13.76 18.82 2.86
N ARG A 6 -12.99 18.81 3.96
CA ARG A 6 -13.27 18.11 5.24
C ARG A 6 -11.98 17.94 6.06
N LEU A 7 -11.42 19.06 6.54
CA LEU A 7 -10.76 19.05 7.84
C LEU A 7 -11.78 19.60 8.83
N ARG A 8 -12.67 18.72 9.32
CA ARG A 8 -13.46 19.04 10.51
C ARG A 8 -12.47 18.96 11.66
N ALA A 9 -11.96 20.11 12.09
CA ALA A 9 -11.30 20.22 13.37
C ALA A 9 -12.30 19.77 14.42
N THR A 10 -12.15 18.54 14.93
CA THR A 10 -12.83 18.11 16.14
C THR A 10 -12.32 19.03 17.25
N SER A 11 -13.16 19.97 17.66
CA SER A 11 -12.90 20.81 18.82
C SER A 11 -12.63 19.89 20.02
N LEU A 12 -11.57 20.19 20.78
CA LEU A 12 -11.13 19.47 21.98
C LEU A 12 -12.17 19.44 23.13
N THR A 13 -13.40 19.88 22.87
CA THR A 13 -14.48 20.11 23.85
C THR A 13 -15.47 18.96 23.99
N ALA A 14 -15.30 17.85 23.25
CA ALA A 14 -16.20 16.69 23.30
C ALA A 14 -15.46 15.38 23.61
N LEU A 15 -14.55 15.41 24.59
CA LEU A 15 -13.96 14.17 25.09
C LEU A 15 -14.97 13.48 26.03
N PRO A 16 -15.28 12.18 25.83
CA PRO A 16 -16.13 11.41 26.74
C PRO A 16 -15.59 11.44 28.17
N LEU A 17 -16.43 11.15 29.17
CA LEU A 17 -16.05 11.16 30.59
C LEU A 17 -14.83 10.26 30.91
N ASP A 18 -14.57 9.25 30.06
CA ASP A 18 -13.37 8.39 30.07
C ASP A 18 -12.27 8.92 29.12
N ALA A 19 -11.96 10.22 29.21
CA ALA A 19 -10.94 10.83 28.39
C ALA A 19 -9.55 10.31 28.81
N PRO A 20 -8.67 9.93 27.86
CA PRO A 20 -7.31 9.55 28.17
C PRO A 20 -6.59 10.68 28.91
N ALA A 21 -6.17 10.45 30.15
CA ALA A 21 -5.62 11.47 31.04
C ALA A 21 -4.11 11.67 30.81
N THR A 22 -3.43 10.64 30.31
CA THR A 22 -1.97 10.68 30.08
C THR A 22 -1.65 10.97 28.61
N TYR A 23 -0.58 11.72 28.33
CA TYR A 23 -0.10 11.98 26.97
C TYR A 23 0.05 10.71 26.11
N ASN A 24 0.53 9.61 26.70
CA ASN A 24 0.64 8.30 26.04
C ASN A 24 -0.73 7.78 25.57
N GLU A 25 -1.75 7.90 26.41
CA GLU A 25 -3.10 7.43 26.13
C GLU A 25 -3.77 8.26 25.05
N VAL A 26 -3.61 9.59 25.09
CA VAL A 26 -4.11 10.50 24.04
C VAL A 26 -3.50 10.13 22.69
N THR A 27 -2.19 9.92 22.66
CA THR A 27 -1.47 9.55 21.43
C THR A 27 -1.91 8.18 20.94
N LYS A 28 -2.06 7.19 21.83
CA LYS A 28 -2.57 5.86 21.48
C LYS A 28 -4.00 5.91 20.97
N PHE A 29 -4.88 6.71 21.57
CA PHE A 29 -6.25 6.88 21.11
C PHE A 29 -6.29 7.36 19.66
N PHE A 30 -5.54 8.42 19.33
CA PHE A 30 -5.46 8.91 17.95
C PHE A 30 -4.74 7.95 17.01
N TYR A 31 -3.74 7.21 17.48
CA TYR A 31 -3.06 6.20 16.68
C TYR A 31 -3.99 5.03 16.33
N MET A 32 -4.74 4.52 17.31
CA MET A 32 -5.67 3.41 17.14
C MET A 32 -6.90 3.82 16.34
N SER A 33 -7.40 5.05 16.49
CA SER A 33 -8.54 5.55 15.71
C SER A 33 -8.22 5.72 14.22
N ARG A 34 -6.94 5.89 13.85
CA ARG A 34 -6.48 5.91 12.45
C ARG A 34 -6.33 4.51 11.84
N LYS A 35 -6.41 3.44 12.63
CA LYS A 35 -6.33 2.07 12.10
C LYS A 35 -7.62 1.71 11.38
N VAL A 36 -7.61 1.83 10.05
CA VAL A 36 -8.73 1.42 9.19
C VAL A 36 -8.78 -0.10 9.00
N PHE A 37 -7.62 -0.76 8.92
CA PHE A 37 -7.54 -2.22 8.73
C PHE A 37 -7.04 -2.92 9.99
N ALA A 38 -7.50 -4.17 10.18
CA ALA A 38 -7.10 -5.02 11.30
C ALA A 38 -5.60 -5.31 11.32
N ALA A 39 -5.09 -5.68 12.50
CA ALA A 39 -3.73 -6.14 12.64
C ALA A 39 -3.49 -7.42 11.82
N PRO A 40 -2.26 -7.65 11.31
CA PRO A 40 -1.93 -8.87 10.59
C PRO A 40 -2.10 -10.09 11.52
N HIS A 41 -2.58 -11.19 10.95
CA HIS A 41 -2.76 -12.45 11.67
C HIS A 41 -1.41 -12.96 12.21
N PRO A 42 -1.34 -13.50 13.44
CA PRO A 42 -0.07 -13.87 14.10
C PRO A 42 0.72 -14.98 13.38
N LYS A 43 0.08 -15.76 12.49
CA LYS A 43 0.76 -16.76 11.65
C LYS A 43 1.50 -16.17 10.44
N LEU A 44 1.27 -14.90 10.10
CA LEU A 44 1.99 -14.24 9.01
C LEU A 44 3.38 -13.83 9.49
N ASN A 45 4.39 -14.10 8.69
CA ASN A 45 5.72 -13.55 8.93
C ASN A 45 5.71 -12.02 8.69
N ARG A 46 6.77 -11.32 9.15
CA ARG A 46 6.88 -9.85 9.01
C ARG A 46 6.73 -9.39 7.56
N ALA A 47 7.40 -10.06 6.62
CA ALA A 47 7.37 -9.70 5.20
C ALA A 47 5.98 -9.87 4.56
N GLN A 48 5.25 -10.93 4.93
CA GLN A 48 3.90 -11.21 4.48
C GLN A 48 2.91 -10.22 5.11
N ALA A 49 3.09 -9.87 6.39
CA ALA A 49 2.29 -8.85 7.05
C ALA A 49 2.44 -7.47 6.39
N VAL A 50 3.68 -7.09 6.02
CA VAL A 50 3.94 -5.86 5.26
C VAL A 50 3.30 -5.93 3.88
N SER A 51 3.49 -7.02 3.14
CA SER A 51 2.87 -7.22 1.83
C SER A 51 1.35 -7.08 1.91
N LEU A 52 0.73 -7.73 2.90
CA LEU A 52 -0.71 -7.63 3.15
C LEU A 52 -1.14 -6.20 3.46
N ARG A 53 -0.33 -5.46 4.22
CA ARG A 53 -0.60 -4.04 4.50
C ARG A 53 -0.58 -3.21 3.23
N LEU A 54 0.43 -3.40 2.37
CA LEU A 54 0.56 -2.70 1.09
C LEU A 54 -0.60 -3.02 0.15
N LEU A 55 -1.07 -4.28 0.13
CA LEU A 55 -2.25 -4.68 -0.63
C LEU A 55 -3.52 -4.00 -0.10
N GLN A 56 -3.71 -3.98 1.22
CA GLN A 56 -4.87 -3.32 1.85
C GLN A 56 -4.89 -1.81 1.57
N THR A 57 -3.73 -1.15 1.58
CA THR A 57 -3.63 0.29 1.31
C THR A 57 -3.55 0.64 -0.17
N GLY A 58 -3.53 -0.35 -1.08
CA GLY A 58 -3.40 -0.12 -2.52
C GLY A 58 -2.03 0.44 -2.93
N THR A 59 -1.04 0.38 -2.06
CA THR A 59 0.32 0.91 -2.28
C THR A 59 1.31 -0.22 -2.59
N TYR A 60 0.81 -1.38 -3.00
CA TYR A 60 1.67 -2.47 -3.44
C TYR A 60 2.37 -2.05 -4.74
N PRO A 61 3.70 -2.25 -4.84
CA PRO A 61 4.48 -1.74 -5.95
C PRO A 61 4.04 -2.39 -7.26
N CYS A 62 3.54 -1.55 -8.16
CA CYS A 62 3.14 -1.89 -9.52
C CYS A 62 3.83 -0.94 -10.50
N LEU A 63 3.89 -1.30 -11.77
CA LEU A 63 4.58 -0.50 -12.79
C LEU A 63 3.92 0.87 -12.98
N ALA A 64 2.60 0.99 -12.82
CA ALA A 64 1.92 2.29 -12.82
C ALA A 64 2.45 3.20 -11.70
N VAL A 65 2.54 2.68 -10.47
CA VAL A 65 3.11 3.43 -9.32
C VAL A 65 4.60 3.71 -9.53
N LEU A 66 5.37 2.78 -10.08
CA LEU A 66 6.80 2.97 -10.34
C LEU A 66 7.06 3.98 -11.47
N HIS A 67 6.19 4.04 -12.49
CA HIS A 67 6.24 5.06 -13.54
C HIS A 67 5.97 6.45 -12.97
N GLU A 68 4.97 6.58 -12.10
CA GLU A 68 4.67 7.85 -11.42
C GLU A 68 5.87 8.35 -10.59
N VAL A 69 6.61 7.47 -9.92
CA VAL A 69 7.75 7.84 -9.06
C VAL A 69 9.05 8.01 -9.85
N TYR A 70 9.32 7.14 -10.82
CA TYR A 70 10.57 7.10 -11.60
C TYR A 70 10.27 6.98 -13.11
N PRO A 71 9.73 8.04 -13.74
CA PRO A 71 9.30 8.00 -15.15
C PRO A 71 10.48 7.79 -16.12
N ASP A 72 11.68 8.24 -15.74
CA ASP A 72 12.89 8.09 -16.57
C ASP A 72 13.38 6.63 -16.64
N VAL A 73 13.18 5.87 -15.55
CA VAL A 73 13.59 4.46 -15.44
C VAL A 73 12.51 3.54 -15.98
N TYR A 74 11.24 3.86 -15.70
CA TYR A 74 10.07 3.06 -16.05
C TYR A 74 9.22 3.74 -17.09
N ARG A 75 9.79 4.07 -18.26
CA ARG A 75 9.10 4.89 -19.28
C ARG A 75 7.79 4.30 -19.82
N ASP A 76 7.69 2.97 -19.85
CA ASP A 76 6.49 2.26 -20.29
C ASP A 76 5.75 1.67 -19.09
N GLU A 77 4.44 1.95 -18.99
CA GLU A 77 3.54 1.38 -17.98
C GLU A 77 3.03 -0.03 -18.34
N ARG A 78 3.47 -0.54 -19.50
CA ARG A 78 3.10 -1.84 -20.03
C ARG A 78 4.10 -2.90 -19.61
N LEU A 79 3.60 -4.04 -19.19
CA LEU A 79 4.46 -5.21 -18.96
C LEU A 79 5.09 -5.68 -20.29
N PRO A 80 6.42 -5.85 -20.36
CA PRO A 80 7.09 -6.34 -21.58
C PRO A 80 6.56 -7.70 -22.07
N VAL A 81 6.10 -8.53 -21.12
CA VAL A 81 5.67 -9.91 -21.38
C VAL A 81 4.24 -10.00 -21.89
N LEU A 82 3.34 -9.15 -21.39
CA LEU A 82 1.91 -9.24 -21.70
C LEU A 82 1.44 -8.20 -22.70
N ARG A 83 2.21 -7.13 -22.93
CA ARG A 83 1.90 -6.01 -23.85
C ARG A 83 0.45 -5.52 -23.76
N THR A 84 -0.17 -5.67 -22.59
CA THR A 84 -1.55 -5.28 -22.30
C THR A 84 -1.53 -3.90 -21.64
N ASP A 85 -2.68 -3.26 -21.53
CA ASP A 85 -2.85 -1.92 -20.93
C ASP A 85 -2.34 -1.81 -19.48
N LEU A 86 -2.36 -0.58 -18.96
CA LEU A 86 -1.85 -0.10 -17.68
C LEU A 86 -1.72 -1.19 -16.61
N TYR A 87 -0.48 -1.47 -16.22
CA TYR A 87 -0.18 -2.50 -15.25
C TYR A 87 -0.43 -2.02 -13.82
N SER A 88 -1.71 -2.07 -13.44
CA SER A 88 -2.24 -1.73 -12.12
C SER A 88 -2.18 -2.92 -11.15
N LEU A 89 -2.38 -2.65 -9.85
CA LEU A 89 -2.50 -3.72 -8.85
C LEU A 89 -3.70 -4.64 -9.14
N ALA A 90 -4.82 -4.07 -9.60
CA ALA A 90 -5.99 -4.83 -10.02
C ALA A 90 -5.66 -5.77 -11.17
N HIS A 91 -4.89 -5.28 -12.15
CA HIS A 91 -4.44 -6.08 -13.26
C HIS A 91 -3.60 -7.28 -12.83
N MET A 92 -2.65 -7.09 -11.90
CA MET A 92 -1.83 -8.18 -11.34
C MET A 92 -2.66 -9.28 -10.68
N LEU A 93 -3.71 -8.90 -9.95
CA LEU A 93 -4.45 -9.83 -9.10
C LEU A 93 -5.58 -10.54 -9.85
N TRP A 94 -6.30 -9.86 -10.75
CA TRP A 94 -7.48 -10.46 -11.39
C TRP A 94 -7.71 -10.07 -12.87
N GLU A 95 -7.21 -8.94 -13.38
CA GLU A 95 -7.53 -8.51 -14.77
C GLU A 95 -6.57 -9.07 -15.84
N CYS A 96 -5.45 -9.69 -15.45
CA CYS A 96 -4.49 -10.34 -16.36
C CYS A 96 -5.07 -11.57 -17.13
N GLY A 97 -6.36 -11.86 -16.96
CA GLY A 97 -7.06 -13.01 -17.53
C GLY A 97 -7.06 -14.22 -16.59
N PRO A 98 -7.78 -15.31 -16.96
CA PRO A 98 -8.02 -16.46 -16.08
C PRO A 98 -6.78 -17.34 -15.83
N ALA A 99 -5.65 -17.06 -16.50
CA ALA A 99 -4.44 -17.85 -16.40
C ALA A 99 -3.58 -17.39 -15.21
N LEU A 100 -3.61 -18.18 -14.13
CA LEU A 100 -2.81 -17.98 -12.92
C LEU A 100 -1.31 -17.84 -13.21
N ASP A 101 -0.79 -18.53 -14.23
CA ASP A 101 0.61 -18.46 -14.63
C ASP A 101 1.03 -17.04 -15.03
N LYS A 102 0.14 -16.30 -15.71
CA LYS A 102 0.39 -14.92 -16.13
C LYS A 102 0.40 -13.99 -14.92
N GLN A 103 -0.50 -14.19 -13.96
CA GLN A 103 -0.56 -13.43 -12.71
C GLN A 103 0.69 -13.65 -11.86
N ILE A 104 1.13 -14.91 -11.71
CA ILE A 104 2.35 -15.25 -10.96
C ILE A 104 3.57 -14.63 -11.63
N LEU A 105 3.67 -14.72 -12.96
CA LEU A 105 4.78 -14.15 -13.71
C LEU A 105 4.85 -12.63 -13.55
N ALA A 106 3.70 -11.97 -13.59
CA ALA A 106 3.54 -10.54 -13.38
C ALA A 106 4.04 -10.13 -11.97
N VAL A 107 3.58 -10.80 -10.91
CA VAL A 107 3.99 -10.53 -9.53
C VAL A 107 5.49 -10.78 -9.33
N ARG A 108 6.03 -11.86 -9.90
CA ARG A 108 7.47 -12.17 -9.84
C ARG A 108 8.30 -11.09 -10.53
N TRP A 109 7.89 -10.65 -11.71
CA TRP A 109 8.57 -9.58 -12.43
C TRP A 109 8.61 -8.28 -11.62
N ALA A 110 7.47 -7.89 -11.01
CA ALA A 110 7.40 -6.71 -10.17
C ALA A 110 8.36 -6.83 -8.98
N ARG A 111 8.35 -7.97 -8.28
CA ARG A 111 9.25 -8.25 -7.17
C ARG A 111 10.71 -8.16 -7.57
N ASP A 112 11.11 -8.79 -8.67
CA ASP A 112 12.50 -8.84 -9.11
C ASP A 112 12.99 -7.45 -9.56
N ARG A 113 12.12 -6.61 -10.12
CA ARG A 113 12.45 -5.22 -10.45
C ARG A 113 12.63 -4.33 -9.23
N ILE A 114 11.83 -4.52 -8.20
CA ILE A 114 12.02 -3.83 -6.91
C ILE A 114 13.30 -4.32 -6.22
N GLY A 115 13.62 -5.61 -6.34
CA GLY A 115 14.85 -6.18 -5.79
C GLY A 115 16.12 -5.80 -6.55
N GLY A 116 16.02 -5.51 -7.85
CA GLY A 116 17.15 -5.06 -8.69
C GLY A 116 17.31 -3.53 -8.74
N LEU A 117 16.25 -2.80 -8.43
CA LEU A 117 16.35 -1.44 -7.97
C LEU A 117 17.01 -1.49 -6.59
N ASP A 118 18.27 -1.09 -6.48
CA ASP A 118 18.96 -0.87 -5.21
C ASP A 118 18.36 0.35 -4.46
N LEU A 119 17.03 0.51 -4.54
CA LEU A 119 16.26 1.35 -3.66
C LEU A 119 16.52 0.82 -2.25
N PRO A 120 16.62 1.69 -1.24
CA PRO A 120 16.55 1.24 0.13
C PRO A 120 15.17 0.57 0.29
N VAL A 121 15.12 -0.75 0.04
CA VAL A 121 14.10 -1.61 0.60
C VAL A 121 14.18 -1.26 2.07
N PRO A 122 13.11 -0.77 2.70
CA PRO A 122 13.15 -0.57 4.13
C PRO A 122 13.41 -1.96 4.70
N THR A 123 14.66 -2.24 5.04
CA THR A 123 15.06 -3.37 5.84
C THR A 123 14.49 -3.02 7.19
N TRP A 124 13.27 -3.47 7.40
CA TRP A 124 12.62 -3.41 8.69
C TRP A 124 13.31 -4.48 9.54
N ASP A 125 14.56 -4.23 9.93
CA ASP A 125 15.15 -4.84 11.11
C ASP A 125 14.50 -4.17 12.34
#